data_AF-X1M8S6-F1
#
_entry.id   AF-X1M8S6-F1
#
_cell.length_a   1.000
_cell.length_b   1.000
_cell.length_c   1.000
_cell.angle_alpha   90.00
_cell.angle_beta   90.00
_cell.angle_gamma   90.00
#
_symmetry.space_group_name_H-M   'P 1'
#
loop_
_entity.id
_entity.type
_entity.pdbx_description
1 polymer ?
#
loop_
_entity_poly.entity_id
_entity_poly.type
_entity_poly.pdbx_seq_one_letter_code
_entity_poly.pdbx_strand_id
1 'polypeptide(L)'
;MQRVAVNVSGADSLLVSAYKDGINHKLVFIIINATAKEQKLRFIDQNSRSIFTKQDWVTYTTSASQQLEKKRYPSESVIRVLPGSIVTLESGYKGSFFRF
;
A
#
# COMPACT_ATOMS: atom_id res chain seq x y z
N MET A 1 1.94 -14.20 8.80
CA MET A 1 1.23 -13.19 8.00
C MET A 1 -0.02 -13.81 7.39
N GLN A 2 -1.13 -13.06 7.35
CA GLN A 2 -2.42 -13.49 6.79
C GLN A 2 -2.79 -12.56 5.63
N ARG A 3 -3.23 -13.10 4.49
CA ARG A 3 -3.77 -12.28 3.39
C ARG A 3 -5.11 -11.67 3.81
N VAL A 4 -5.32 -10.39 3.50
CA VAL A 4 -6.55 -9.66 3.84
C VAL A 4 -7.12 -8.97 2.61
N ALA A 5 -8.45 -8.83 2.57
CA ALA A 5 -9.13 -8.02 1.57
C ALA A 5 -9.03 -6.54 1.98
N VAL A 6 -8.65 -5.68 1.04
CA VAL A 6 -8.61 -4.23 1.23
C VAL A 6 -9.06 -3.56 -0.06
N ASN A 7 -9.98 -2.61 0.06
CA ASN A 7 -10.32 -1.72 -1.05
C ASN A 7 -9.29 -0.59 -1.11
N VAL A 8 -8.58 -0.49 -2.22
CA VAL A 8 -7.61 0.59 -2.47
C VAL A 8 -8.19 1.49 -3.55
N SER A 9 -8.55 2.71 -3.18
CA SER A 9 -9.11 3.67 -4.11
C SER A 9 -8.06 4.04 -5.18
N GLY A 10 -8.48 3.99 -6.46
CA GLY A 10 -7.61 4.28 -7.60
C GLY A 10 -6.77 3.09 -8.07
N ALA A 11 -7.01 1.88 -7.54
CA ALA A 11 -6.27 0.67 -7.91
C ALA A 11 -6.97 -0.19 -8.99
N ASP A 12 -8.02 0.30 -9.66
CA ASP A 12 -8.89 -0.49 -10.55
C ASP A 12 -8.13 -1.17 -11.72
N SER A 13 -6.98 -0.62 -12.10
CA SER A 13 -6.12 -1.13 -13.18
C SER A 13 -4.84 -1.80 -12.67
N LEU A 14 -4.72 -2.02 -11.36
CA LEU A 14 -3.54 -2.55 -10.70
C LEU A 14 -3.79 -3.94 -10.15
N LEU A 15 -2.73 -4.74 -10.02
CA LEU A 15 -2.77 -5.95 -9.23
C LEU A 15 -2.35 -5.60 -7.80
N VAL A 16 -3.25 -5.81 -6.84
CA VAL A 16 -3.01 -5.48 -5.44
C VAL A 16 -3.25 -6.70 -4.55
N SER A 17 -2.33 -6.95 -3.64
CA SER A 17 -2.53 -7.88 -2.53
C SER A 17 -2.10 -7.23 -1.22
N ALA A 18 -2.79 -7.57 -0.14
CA ALA A 18 -2.54 -7.04 1.19
C ALA A 18 -2.36 -8.19 2.19
N TYR A 19 -1.43 -8.02 3.12
CA TYR A 19 -1.08 -8.98 4.14
C TYR A 19 -0.97 -8.29 5.48
N LYS A 20 -1.51 -8.94 6.50
CA LYS A 20 -1.53 -8.46 7.88
C LYS A 20 -0.67 -9.37 8.74
N ASP A 21 0.18 -8.76 9.55
CA ASP A 21 0.83 -9.39 10.69
C ASP A 21 0.13 -8.93 11.97
N GLY A 22 -0.70 -9.82 12.51
CA GLY A 22 -1.46 -9.57 13.73
C GLY A 22 -0.60 -9.44 14.98
N ILE A 23 0.58 -10.07 14.99
CA ILE A 23 1.48 -10.11 16.15
C ILE A 23 2.24 -8.80 16.24
N ASN A 24 2.78 -8.34 15.09
CA ASN A 24 3.61 -7.13 15.04
C ASN A 24 2.82 -5.86 14.64
N HIS A 25 1.51 -5.97 14.49
CA HIS A 25 0.64 -4.87 14.04
C HIS A 25 1.06 -4.24 12.71
N LYS A 26 1.56 -5.05 11.76
CA LYS A 26 2.01 -4.59 10.44
C LYS A 26 1.03 -4.93 9.32
N LEU A 27 0.93 -4.03 8.36
CA LEU A 27 0.18 -4.20 7.12
C LEU A 27 1.13 -3.99 5.95
N VAL A 28 1.13 -4.95 5.04
CA VAL A 28 1.99 -4.98 3.86
C VAL A 28 1.10 -5.01 2.62
N PHE A 29 1.37 -4.14 1.66
CA PHE A 29 0.76 -4.20 0.33
C PHE A 29 1.81 -4.54 -0.71
N ILE A 30 1.44 -5.37 -1.68
CA ILE A 30 2.21 -5.60 -2.89
C ILE A 30 1.35 -5.12 -4.04
N ILE A 31 1.87 -4.16 -4.80
CA ILE A 31 1.15 -3.47 -5.86
C ILE A 31 1.98 -3.56 -7.13
N ILE A 32 1.36 -4.06 -8.20
CA ILE A 32 1.98 -4.16 -9.52
C ILE A 32 1.22 -3.24 -10.47
N ASN A 33 1.94 -2.26 -11.02
CA ASN A 33 1.45 -1.44 -12.12
C ASN A 33 2.08 -1.91 -13.42
N ALA A 34 1.39 -2.82 -14.11
CA ALA A 34 1.75 -3.26 -15.46
C ALA A 34 1.27 -2.30 -16.55
N THR A 35 0.60 -1.19 -16.19
CA THR A 35 0.08 -0.22 -17.15
C THR A 35 1.14 0.80 -17.55
N ALA A 36 0.86 1.54 -18.61
CA ALA A 36 1.68 2.67 -19.06
C ALA A 36 1.38 4.00 -18.33
N LYS A 37 0.50 3.99 -17.31
CA LYS A 37 0.05 5.21 -16.62
C LYS A 37 0.42 5.18 -15.14
N GLU A 38 0.84 6.33 -14.60
CA GLU A 38 1.01 6.51 -13.16
C GLU A 38 -0.36 6.37 -12.48
N GLN A 39 -0.40 5.63 -11.36
CA GLN A 39 -1.58 5.54 -10.51
C GLN A 39 -1.36 6.21 -9.18
N LYS A 40 -2.39 6.91 -8.70
CA LYS A 40 -2.41 7.62 -7.42
C LYS A 40 -3.33 6.90 -6.47
N LEU A 41 -2.75 6.24 -5.48
CA LEU A 41 -3.46 5.37 -4.55
C LEU A 41 -3.75 6.07 -3.23
N ARG A 42 -4.97 5.84 -2.74
CA ARG A 42 -5.40 6.20 -1.40
C ARG A 42 -5.83 4.94 -0.66
N PHE A 43 -5.31 4.80 0.55
CA PHE A 43 -5.53 3.63 1.39
C PHE A 43 -6.51 4.02 2.49
N ILE A 44 -7.78 3.78 2.22
CA ILE A 44 -8.90 4.20 3.06
C ILE A 44 -9.77 2.99 3.45
N ASP A 45 -10.42 3.08 4.61
CA ASP A 45 -11.39 2.09 5.06
C ASP A 45 -12.75 2.31 4.37
N GLN A 46 -13.71 1.44 4.69
CA GLN A 46 -15.10 1.52 4.21
C GLN A 46 -15.84 2.82 4.61
N ASN A 47 -15.30 3.61 5.54
CA ASN A 47 -15.83 4.91 5.96
C ASN A 47 -15.01 6.08 5.42
N SER A 48 -14.18 5.86 4.38
CA SER A 48 -13.28 6.85 3.78
C SER A 48 -12.24 7.44 4.73
N ARG A 49 -11.90 6.74 5.82
CA ARG A 49 -10.86 7.14 6.77
C ARG A 49 -9.54 6.47 6.39
N SER A 50 -8.41 7.12 6.61
CA SER A 50 -7.11 6.45 6.39
C SER A 50 -7.03 5.16 7.21
N ILE A 51 -6.63 4.05 6.57
CA ILE A 51 -6.38 2.79 7.28
C ILE A 51 -5.09 2.84 8.12
N PHE A 52 -4.27 3.87 7.92
CA PHE A 52 -3.02 4.08 8.60
C PHE A 52 -3.16 5.07 9.77
N THR A 53 -2.37 4.84 10.80
CA THR A 53 -2.63 5.35 12.16
C THR A 53 -2.01 6.72 12.47
N LYS A 54 -1.26 7.27 11.51
CA LYS A 54 -0.13 8.20 11.66
C LYS A 54 1.15 7.49 12.12
N GLN A 55 1.94 7.08 11.14
CA GLN A 55 3.36 6.72 11.20
C GLN A 55 3.84 6.63 9.76
N ASP A 56 5.11 6.98 9.52
CA ASP A 56 5.70 6.95 8.19
C ASP A 56 5.64 5.53 7.62
N TRP A 57 4.79 5.32 6.62
CA TRP A 57 4.87 4.17 5.74
C TRP A 57 6.15 4.20 4.89
N VAL A 58 6.67 3.00 4.67
CA VAL A 58 7.84 2.75 3.86
C VAL A 58 7.38 2.08 2.58
N THR A 59 7.93 2.51 1.45
CA THR A 59 7.81 1.79 0.18
C THR A 59 9.17 1.27 -0.26
N TYR A 60 9.14 0.16 -0.98
CA TYR A 60 10.25 -0.41 -1.72
C TYR A 60 9.78 -0.55 -3.17
N THR A 61 10.42 0.18 -4.07
CA THR A 61 10.01 0.24 -5.49
C THR A 61 11.02 -0.46 -6.36
N THR A 62 10.55 -1.36 -7.21
CA THR A 62 11.33 -1.96 -8.30
C THR A 62 10.71 -1.57 -9.63
N SER A 63 11.55 -1.10 -10.55
CA SER A 63 11.19 -0.72 -11.92
C SER A 63 12.37 -1.05 -12.84
N ALA A 64 12.28 -0.68 -14.12
CA ALA A 64 13.40 -0.85 -15.06
C ALA A 64 14.67 -0.09 -14.64
N SER A 65 14.52 1.02 -13.91
CA SER A 65 15.64 1.88 -13.48
C SER A 65 15.93 1.86 -11.98
N GLN A 66 15.06 1.23 -11.18
CA GLN A 66 15.15 1.23 -9.72
C GLN A 66 15.09 -0.21 -9.19
N GLN A 67 15.98 -0.55 -8.26
CA GLN A 67 16.01 -1.87 -7.62
C GLN A 67 15.75 -1.72 -6.12
N LEU A 68 14.56 -2.09 -5.67
CA LEU A 68 14.11 -1.99 -4.27
C LEU A 68 14.39 -0.63 -3.61
N GLU A 69 14.20 0.46 -4.35
CA GLU A 69 14.43 1.81 -3.83
C GLU A 69 13.48 2.09 -2.67
N LYS A 70 14.07 2.39 -1.50
CA LYS A 70 13.35 2.64 -0.26
C LYS A 70 12.97 4.11 -0.12
N LYS A 71 11.68 4.40 0.10
CA LYS A 71 11.19 5.76 0.43
C LYS A 71 10.29 5.75 1.65
N ARG A 72 10.41 6.78 2.49
CA ARG A 72 9.48 7.06 3.59
C ARG A 72 8.54 8.18 3.16
N TYR A 73 7.26 8.03 3.48
CA TYR A 73 6.24 9.03 3.20
C TYR A 73 5.56 9.47 4.50
N PRO A 74 5.12 10.73 4.63
CA PRO A 74 4.24 11.13 5.72
C PRO A 74 2.83 10.52 5.53
N SER A 75 2.08 10.33 6.63
CA SER A 75 0.84 9.54 6.70
C SER A 75 -0.33 10.01 5.83
N GLU A 76 -0.27 11.22 5.28
CA GLU A 76 -1.33 11.79 4.41
C GLU A 76 -0.99 11.68 2.92
N SER A 77 0.10 10.99 2.58
CA SER A 77 0.61 10.95 1.22
C SER A 77 -0.26 10.10 0.28
N VAL A 78 -0.64 10.67 -0.84
CA VAL A 78 -1.05 9.87 -2.00
C VAL A 78 0.17 9.11 -2.49
N ILE A 79 0.05 7.79 -2.66
CA ILE A 79 1.15 6.98 -3.19
C ILE A 79 1.07 6.97 -4.70
N ARG A 80 2.19 7.32 -5.32
CA ARG A 80 2.35 7.27 -6.76
C ARG A 80 3.01 5.95 -7.12
N VAL A 81 2.29 5.13 -7.87
CA VAL A 81 2.79 3.88 -8.42
C VAL A 81 3.11 4.14 -9.88
N LEU A 82 4.40 4.20 -10.19
CA LEU A 82 4.89 4.51 -11.54
C LEU A 82 4.52 3.40 -12.54
N PRO A 83 4.42 3.72 -13.84
CA PRO A 83 4.26 2.71 -14.88
C PRO A 83 5.34 1.62 -14.82
N GLY A 84 4.97 0.37 -15.10
CA GLY A 84 5.91 -0.75 -15.17
C GLY A 84 6.68 -1.01 -13.87
N SER A 85 6.06 -0.79 -12.71
CA SER A 85 6.72 -0.91 -11.41
C SER A 85 5.99 -1.85 -10.45
N ILE A 86 6.78 -2.39 -9.52
CA ILE A 86 6.30 -3.14 -8.35
C ILE A 86 6.63 -2.32 -7.11
N VAL A 87 5.60 -2.04 -6.31
CA VAL A 87 5.74 -1.32 -5.05
C VAL A 87 5.32 -2.26 -3.91
N THR A 88 6.25 -2.51 -3.00
CA THR A 88 5.92 -3.07 -1.69
C THR A 88 5.77 -1.92 -0.70
N LEU A 89 4.64 -1.86 -0.03
CA LEU A 89 4.39 -0.88 1.03
C LEU A 89 4.27 -1.60 2.37
N GLU A 90 4.89 -1.05 3.40
CA GLU A 90 4.77 -1.52 4.78
C GLU A 90 4.43 -0.37 5.72
N SER A 91 3.48 -0.60 6.62
CA SER A 91 3.16 0.32 7.72
C SER A 91 2.52 -0.39 8.91
N GLY A 92 2.49 0.29 10.06
CA GLY A 92 1.68 -0.13 11.19
C GLY A 92 0.18 0.15 10.95
N TYR A 93 -0.71 -0.66 11.52
CA TYR A 93 -2.17 -0.44 11.44
C TYR A 93 -2.82 -0.44 12.84
N LYS A 94 -3.97 0.24 13.00
CA LYS A 94 -4.69 0.30 14.29
C LYS A 94 -5.51 -0.98 14.46
N GLY A 95 -5.36 -1.64 15.60
CA GLY A 95 -6.11 -2.85 15.96
C GLY A 95 -7.60 -2.56 16.11
N SER A 96 -8.35 -2.61 15.00
CA SER A 96 -9.81 -2.83 14.93
C SER A 96 -10.41 -2.55 13.53
N PHE A 97 -9.64 -2.00 12.57
CA PHE A 97 -10.19 -1.54 11.27
C PHE A 97 -10.53 -2.63 10.24
N PHE A 98 -10.19 -3.89 10.51
CA PHE A 98 -10.51 -5.01 9.62
C PHE A 98 -11.44 -5.97 10.35
N ARG A 99 -12.75 -5.85 10.13
CA ARG A 99 -13.69 -6.95 10.32
C ARG A 99 -13.81 -7.67 8.98
N PHE A 100 -13.62 -9.00 9.02
CA PHE A 100 -13.73 -9.89 7.87
C PHE A 100 -15.19 -10.08 7.48
#